data_AF-A0A956VIP7-F1
#
_entry.id   AF-A0A956VIP7-F1
#
_cell.length_a   1.000
_cell.length_b   1.000
_cell.length_c   1.000
_cell.angle_alpha   90.00
_cell.angle_beta   90.00
_cell.angle_gamma   90.00
#
_symmetry.space_group_name_H-M   'P 1'
#
loop_
_entity.id
_entity.type
_entity.pdbx_description
1 polymer ?
#
loop_
_entity_poly.entity_id
_entity_poly.type
_entity_poly.pdbx_seq_one_letter_code
_entity_poly.pdbx_strand_id
1 'polypeptide(L)'
;MSKRDERSVSPSVTHAPFDVVDGPQSRALEAVSRLLRSRLTQDDVIEVLGAAFVAEAVRPHWSRPEDAAEALERLRTDDAALADAVEGLASLLLGRSEARQDRRAAIAAVEDLLRQ
;
A
#
# COMPACT_ATOMS: atom_id res chain seq x y z
N MET A 1 -9.92 -48.40 45.29
CA MET A 1 -9.45 -48.65 43.91
C MET A 1 -9.95 -47.48 43.07
N SER A 2 -9.11 -46.49 42.78
CA SER A 2 -8.20 -46.39 41.62
C SER A 2 -8.86 -45.72 40.40
N LYS A 3 -8.41 -44.46 40.15
CA LYS A 3 -8.08 -43.83 38.85
C LYS A 3 -9.16 -43.57 37.78
N ARG A 4 -9.42 -42.28 37.53
CA ARG A 4 -9.00 -41.47 36.33
C ARG A 4 -9.82 -40.16 36.36
N ASP A 5 -9.26 -39.00 36.70
CA ASP A 5 -8.40 -38.13 35.86
C ASP A 5 -8.80 -38.11 34.38
N GLU A 6 -9.87 -37.37 34.07
CA GLU A 6 -10.09 -36.82 32.74
C GLU A 6 -9.74 -35.34 32.77
N ARG A 7 -8.48 -35.06 32.41
CA ARG A 7 -8.01 -33.72 32.11
C ARG A 7 -8.79 -33.23 30.90
N SER A 8 -9.58 -32.18 31.09
CA SER A 8 -10.08 -31.34 29.99
C SER A 8 -8.90 -30.84 29.19
N VAL A 9 -8.63 -31.48 28.05
CA VAL A 9 -7.71 -30.97 27.04
C VAL A 9 -8.46 -29.86 26.32
N SER A 10 -8.24 -28.62 26.74
CA SER A 10 -8.54 -27.46 25.90
C SER A 10 -7.80 -27.66 24.58
N PRO A 11 -8.47 -27.60 23.41
CA PRO A 11 -7.73 -27.49 22.17
C PRO A 11 -7.01 -26.16 22.21
N SER A 12 -5.68 -26.19 22.40
CA SER A 12 -4.83 -25.07 22.04
C SER A 12 -5.03 -24.88 20.54
N VAL A 13 -5.85 -23.89 20.18
CA VAL A 13 -5.88 -23.35 18.83
C VAL A 13 -4.54 -22.66 18.65
N THR A 14 -3.55 -23.43 18.24
CA THR A 14 -2.33 -22.91 17.65
C THR A 14 -2.76 -22.15 16.41
N HIS A 15 -2.89 -20.82 16.53
CA HIS A 15 -2.93 -19.93 15.37
C HIS A 15 -1.62 -20.15 14.61
N ALA A 16 -1.65 -21.05 13.62
CA ALA A 16 -0.60 -21.11 12.63
C ALA A 16 -0.55 -19.74 11.94
N PRO A 17 0.62 -19.08 11.89
CA PRO A 17 0.73 -17.77 11.27
C PRO A 17 0.61 -17.98 9.77
N PHE A 18 -0.56 -17.67 9.21
CA PHE A 18 -0.83 -17.61 7.77
C PHE A 18 -0.20 -18.76 6.98
N ASP A 19 -0.90 -19.90 6.88
CA ASP A 19 -0.55 -20.93 5.90
C ASP A 19 -0.41 -20.27 4.52
N VAL A 20 0.84 -20.16 4.06
CA VAL A 20 1.19 -19.52 2.79
C VAL A 20 0.82 -20.50 1.69
N VAL A 21 -0.42 -20.42 1.22
CA VAL A 21 -0.87 -21.13 0.02
C VAL A 21 -0.13 -20.53 -1.16
N ASP A 22 0.72 -21.31 -1.83
CA ASP A 22 1.54 -20.84 -2.95
C ASP A 22 0.62 -20.27 -4.07
N GLY A 23 0.67 -18.95 -4.28
CA GLY A 23 -0.30 -18.23 -5.10
C GLY A 23 0.00 -16.71 -5.19
N PRO A 24 -0.72 -15.96 -6.05
CA PRO A 24 -0.50 -14.52 -6.25
C PRO A 24 -0.57 -13.71 -4.95
N GLN A 25 -1.44 -14.11 -4.02
CA GLN A 25 -1.61 -13.51 -2.70
C GLN A 25 -0.36 -13.69 -1.83
N SER A 26 0.27 -14.87 -1.88
CA SER A 26 1.52 -15.15 -1.15
C SER A 26 2.69 -14.32 -1.65
N ARG A 27 2.77 -14.08 -2.96
CA ARG A 27 3.77 -13.16 -3.54
C ARG A 27 3.53 -11.71 -3.10
N ALA A 28 2.27 -11.26 -3.07
CA ALA A 28 1.92 -9.92 -2.58
C ALA A 28 2.26 -9.77 -1.09
N LEU A 29 1.93 -10.76 -0.26
CA LEU A 29 2.27 -10.77 1.17
C LEU A 29 3.78 -10.77 1.41
N GLU A 30 4.55 -11.51 0.61
CA GLU A 30 6.00 -11.50 0.68
C GLU A 30 6.56 -10.13 0.29
N ALA A 31 6.06 -9.52 -0.79
CA ALA A 31 6.48 -8.20 -1.25
C ALA A 31 6.18 -7.12 -0.19
N VAL A 32 4.97 -7.12 0.38
CA VAL A 32 4.58 -6.22 1.47
C VAL A 32 5.47 -6.46 2.70
N SER A 33 5.69 -7.72 3.08
CA SER A 33 6.55 -8.05 4.23
C SER A 33 7.99 -7.60 4.03
N ARG A 34 8.53 -7.69 2.81
CA ARG A 34 9.86 -7.18 2.46
C ARG A 34 9.91 -5.66 2.53
N LEU A 35 8.88 -4.98 2.04
CA LEU A 35 8.78 -3.52 2.11
C LEU A 35 8.71 -3.04 3.56
N LEU A 36 7.91 -3.69 4.40
CA LEU A 36 7.79 -3.36 5.83
C LEU A 36 9.07 -3.62 6.62
N ARG A 37 9.93 -4.53 6.17
CA ARG A 37 11.27 -4.80 6.75
C ARG A 37 12.39 -3.96 6.14
N SER A 38 12.07 -3.10 5.16
CA SER A 38 13.07 -2.24 4.52
C SER A 38 13.53 -1.11 5.45
N ARG A 39 14.58 -0.38 5.06
CA ARG A 39 15.03 0.83 5.78
C ARG A 39 14.29 2.10 5.36
N LEU A 40 13.17 1.96 4.65
CA LEU A 40 12.34 3.09 4.26
C LEU A 40 11.69 3.71 5.49
N THR A 41 11.42 5.01 5.41
CA THR A 41 10.60 5.66 6.43
C THR A 41 9.16 5.16 6.32
N GLN A 42 8.39 5.28 7.40
CA GLN A 42 6.98 4.94 7.38
C GLN A 42 6.22 5.70 6.28
N ASP A 43 6.58 6.97 6.05
CA ASP A 43 6.00 7.78 4.99
C ASP A 43 6.30 7.24 3.59
N ASP A 44 7.53 6.79 3.35
CA ASP A 44 7.90 6.19 2.06
C ASP A 44 7.20 4.84 1.84
N VAL A 45 7.02 4.04 2.89
CA VAL A 45 6.25 2.80 2.80
C VAL A 45 4.79 3.08 2.48
N ILE A 46 4.17 4.06 3.15
CA ILE A 46 2.80 4.50 2.86
C ILE A 46 2.67 4.97 1.42
N GLU A 47 3.64 5.73 0.92
CA GLU A 47 3.62 6.21 -0.46
C GLU A 47 3.73 5.07 -1.47
N VAL A 48 4.65 4.11 -1.26
CA VAL A 48 4.82 2.97 -2.16
C VAL A 48 3.58 2.08 -2.15
N LEU A 49 3.05 1.73 -0.98
CA LEU A 49 1.85 0.89 -0.88
C LEU A 49 0.61 1.61 -1.43
N GLY A 50 0.47 2.89 -1.13
CA GLY A 50 -0.65 3.69 -1.63
C GLY A 50 -0.62 3.86 -3.14
N ALA A 51 0.55 4.12 -3.72
CA ALA A 51 0.71 4.19 -5.18
C ALA A 51 0.42 2.86 -5.86
N ALA A 52 0.89 1.75 -5.29
CA ALA A 52 0.60 0.41 -5.79
C ALA A 52 -0.90 0.09 -5.72
N PHE A 53 -1.58 0.47 -4.63
CA PHE A 53 -3.02 0.32 -4.48
C PHE A 53 -3.79 1.11 -5.55
N VAL A 54 -3.49 2.41 -5.71
CA VAL A 54 -4.13 3.26 -6.74
C VAL A 54 -3.92 2.68 -8.13
N ALA A 55 -2.68 2.28 -8.46
CA ALA A 55 -2.35 1.72 -9.76
C ALA A 55 -3.14 0.44 -10.04
N GLU A 56 -3.19 -0.51 -9.09
CA GLU A 56 -3.89 -1.77 -9.27
C GLU A 56 -5.43 -1.61 -9.28
N ALA A 57 -5.98 -0.69 -8.49
CA ALA A 57 -7.41 -0.42 -8.45
C ALA A 57 -7.92 0.16 -9.78
N VAL A 58 -7.14 1.05 -10.40
CA VAL A 58 -7.54 1.72 -11.65
C VAL A 58 -7.14 0.89 -12.88
N ARG A 59 -6.16 -0.03 -12.77
CA ARG A 59 -5.63 -0.86 -13.88
C ARG A 59 -6.71 -1.50 -14.77
N PRO A 60 -7.82 -2.08 -14.25
CA PRO A 60 -8.85 -2.68 -15.10
C PRO A 60 -9.54 -1.68 -16.02
N HIS A 61 -9.55 -0.40 -15.64
CA HIS A 61 -10.23 0.69 -16.34
C HIS A 61 -9.26 1.59 -17.12
N TRP A 62 -7.94 1.44 -16.91
CA TRP A 62 -6.90 2.31 -17.46
C TRP A 62 -6.34 1.78 -18.79
N SER A 63 -6.94 2.23 -19.90
CA SER A 63 -6.56 1.84 -21.25
C SER A 63 -5.33 2.58 -21.80
N ARG A 64 -5.23 3.89 -21.53
CA ARG A 64 -4.11 4.75 -21.95
C ARG A 64 -3.76 5.78 -20.86
N PRO A 65 -2.50 6.21 -20.73
CA PRO A 65 -2.08 7.17 -19.71
C PRO A 65 -2.93 8.44 -19.65
N GLU A 66 -3.33 8.97 -20.81
CA GLU A 66 -4.16 10.17 -20.95
C GLU A 66 -5.61 10.02 -20.45
N ASP A 67 -6.09 8.78 -20.25
CA ASP A 67 -7.48 8.48 -19.90
C ASP A 67 -7.69 8.35 -18.37
N ALA A 68 -6.76 8.85 -17.54
CA ALA A 68 -6.79 8.64 -16.08
C ALA A 68 -8.13 9.06 -15.43
N ALA A 69 -8.67 10.21 -15.83
CA ALA A 69 -9.96 10.70 -15.36
C ALA A 69 -11.10 9.78 -15.81
N GLU A 70 -11.08 9.31 -17.07
CA GLU A 70 -12.08 8.39 -17.58
C GLU A 70 -12.02 7.02 -16.89
N ALA A 71 -10.82 6.54 -16.57
CA ALA A 71 -10.61 5.31 -15.82
C ALA A 71 -11.19 5.40 -14.40
N LEU A 72 -11.05 6.57 -13.74
CA LEU A 72 -11.68 6.81 -12.44
C LEU A 72 -13.21 6.87 -12.52
N GLU A 73 -13.78 7.48 -13.56
CA GLU A 73 -15.24 7.48 -13.76
C GLU A 73 -15.79 6.08 -14.03
N ARG A 74 -15.09 5.28 -14.82
CA ARG A 74 -15.44 3.86 -15.02
C ARG A 74 -15.36 3.08 -13.71
N LEU A 75 -14.29 3.27 -12.92
CA LEU A 75 -14.18 2.68 -11.58
C LEU A 75 -15.34 3.12 -10.68
N ARG A 76 -15.74 4.39 -10.71
CA ARG A 76 -16.86 4.91 -9.90
C ARG A 76 -18.20 4.30 -10.29
N THR A 77 -18.37 3.93 -11.56
CA THR A 77 -19.56 3.22 -12.04
C THR A 77 -19.64 1.79 -11.49
N ASP A 78 -18.49 1.12 -11.36
CA ASP A 78 -18.41 -0.27 -10.91
C ASP A 78 -18.35 -0.38 -9.37
N ASP A 79 -17.60 0.49 -8.71
CA ASP A 79 -17.44 0.58 -7.26
C ASP A 79 -17.13 2.03 -6.82
N ALA A 80 -18.20 2.77 -6.46
CA ALA A 80 -18.09 4.15 -6.02
C ALA A 80 -17.25 4.33 -4.75
N ALA A 81 -17.32 3.38 -3.80
CA ALA A 81 -16.58 3.48 -2.55
C ALA A 81 -15.07 3.31 -2.78
N LEU A 82 -14.69 2.37 -3.66
CA LEU A 82 -13.30 2.20 -4.07
C LEU A 82 -12.80 3.41 -4.85
N ALA A 83 -13.61 3.99 -5.75
CA ALA A 83 -13.26 5.19 -6.50
C ALA A 83 -12.96 6.38 -5.57
N ASP A 84 -13.81 6.63 -4.57
CA ASP A 84 -13.60 7.71 -3.60
C ASP A 84 -12.32 7.51 -2.77
N ALA A 85 -12.03 6.27 -2.37
CA ALA A 85 -10.80 5.93 -1.66
C ALA A 85 -9.55 6.13 -2.54
N VAL A 86 -9.62 5.73 -3.81
CA VAL A 86 -8.55 5.92 -4.80
C VAL A 86 -8.31 7.40 -5.05
N GLU A 87 -9.36 8.20 -5.24
CA GLU A 87 -9.26 9.64 -5.49
C GLU A 87 -8.64 10.39 -4.30
N GLY A 88 -9.09 10.08 -3.08
CA GLY A 88 -8.53 10.66 -1.86
C GLY A 88 -7.05 10.30 -1.67
N LEU A 89 -6.69 9.04 -1.91
CA LEU A 89 -5.30 8.58 -1.77
C LEU A 89 -4.40 9.16 -2.86
N ALA A 90 -4.85 9.18 -4.12
CA ALA A 90 -4.11 9.77 -5.24
C ALA A 90 -3.83 11.27 -5.00
N SER A 91 -4.82 12.01 -4.51
CA SER A 91 -4.68 13.44 -4.19
C SER A 91 -3.64 13.67 -3.09
N LEU A 92 -3.67 12.86 -2.03
CA LEU A 92 -2.70 12.93 -0.94
C LEU A 92 -1.27 12.61 -1.42
N LEU A 93 -1.12 11.58 -2.25
CA LEU A 93 0.19 11.17 -2.80
C LEU A 93 0.75 12.23 -3.76
N LEU A 94 -0.11 12.86 -4.57
CA LEU A 94 0.28 13.94 -5.46
C LEU A 94 0.80 15.14 -4.67
N GLY A 95 0.06 15.60 -3.65
CA GLY A 95 0.49 16.71 -2.81
C GLY A 95 1.81 16.43 -2.06
N ARG A 96 2.05 15.18 -1.66
CA ARG A 96 3.34 14.76 -1.08
C ARG A 96 4.48 14.82 -2.10
N SER A 97 4.24 14.36 -3.33
CA SER A 97 5.22 14.42 -4.41
C SER A 97 5.59 15.87 -4.74
N GLU A 98 4.61 16.75 -4.88
CA GLU A 98 4.79 18.19 -5.14
C GLU A 98 5.60 18.83 -4.01
N ALA A 99 5.22 18.64 -2.74
CA ALA A 99 5.95 19.18 -1.61
C ALA A 99 7.41 18.70 -1.53
N ARG A 100 7.70 17.46 -1.97
CA ARG A 100 9.07 16.93 -2.07
C ARG A 100 9.85 17.60 -3.22
N GLN A 101 9.20 17.85 -4.34
CA GLN A 101 9.80 18.57 -5.48
C GLN A 101 10.15 20.00 -5.09
N ASP A 102 9.22 20.72 -4.46
CA ASP A 102 9.43 22.09 -3.99
C ASP A 102 10.56 22.18 -2.97
N ARG A 103 10.62 21.25 -2.02
CA ARG A 103 11.71 21.19 -1.04
C ARG A 103 13.07 21.01 -1.72
N ARG A 104 13.17 20.12 -2.71
CA ARG A 104 14.43 19.91 -3.45
C ARG A 104 14.82 21.16 -4.23
N ALA A 105 13.85 21.82 -4.87
CA ALA A 105 14.10 23.07 -5.59
C ALA A 105 14.59 24.18 -4.64
N ALA A 106 14.00 24.31 -3.46
CA ALA A 106 14.43 25.28 -2.45
C ALA A 106 15.85 25.01 -1.94
N ILE A 107 16.20 23.74 -1.67
CA ILE A 107 17.57 23.37 -1.26
C ILE A 107 18.57 23.73 -2.36
N ALA A 108 18.29 23.35 -3.62
CA ALA A 108 19.15 23.67 -4.75
C ALA A 108 19.38 25.18 -4.90
N ALA A 109 18.33 25.99 -4.72
CA ALA A 109 18.45 27.45 -4.77
C ALA A 109 19.35 28.02 -3.65
N VAL A 110 19.30 27.44 -2.44
CA VAL A 110 20.19 27.82 -1.34
C VAL A 110 21.63 27.40 -1.63
N GLU A 111 21.84 26.19 -2.17
CA GLU A 111 23.17 25.71 -2.58
C GLU A 111 23.78 26.58 -3.70
N ASP A 112 22.97 27.08 -4.62
CA ASP A 112 23.40 28.02 -5.66
C ASP A 112 23.81 29.37 -5.07
N LEU A 113 23.07 29.88 -4.08
CA LEU A 113 23.40 31.13 -3.40
C LEU A 113 24.71 31.02 -2.61
N LEU A 114 24.96 29.90 -1.94
CA LEU A 114 26.17 29.68 -1.13
C LEU A 114 27.44 29.45 -1.97
N ARG A 115 27.31 29.18 -3.28
CA ARG A 115 28.43 29.00 -4.21
C ARG A 115 28.90 30.29 -4.87
N GLN A 116 28.19 31.41 -4.65
CA GLN A 116 28.54 32.75 -5.14
C GLN A 116 29.44 33.48 -4.13
#